data_AF-A0A5B1RDJ0-F1
#
_entry.id   AF-A0A5B1RDJ0-F1
#
_cell.length_a   1.000
_cell.length_b   1.000
_cell.length_c   1.000
_cell.angle_alpha   90.00
_cell.angle_beta   90.00
_cell.angle_gamma   90.00
#
_symmetry.space_group_name_H-M   'P 1'
#
loop_
_entity.id
_entity.type
_entity.pdbx_description
1 polymer ?
#
loop_
_entity_poly.entity_id
_entity_poly.type
_entity_poly.pdbx_seq_one_letter_code
_entity_poly.pdbx_strand_id
1 'polypeptide(L)'
;KRPFALGQWMKEGRNYGKRPTLGNLSMFADAFRRWWTTSQPKWRGTSENAWPLRRDGGDETWQDLAKGGPNGLFMFLIPLVWWN
;
A
#
# COMPACT_ATOMS: atom_id res chain seq x y z
N LYS A 1 1.70 8.50 -3.25
CA LYS A 1 3.01 8.07 -3.83
C LYS A 1 3.52 6.84 -3.07
N ARG A 2 3.98 5.80 -3.78
CA ARG A 2 4.50 4.53 -3.21
C ARG A 2 5.74 4.77 -2.31
N PRO A 3 5.89 4.05 -1.17
CA PRO A 3 7.09 4.13 -0.32
C PRO A 3 8.39 3.83 -1.07
N PHE A 4 9.47 4.55 -0.72
CA PHE A 4 10.77 4.41 -1.38
C PHE A 4 11.35 3.00 -1.25
N ALA A 5 11.37 2.43 -0.04
CA ALA A 5 11.90 1.08 0.22
C ALA A 5 11.24 0.01 -0.67
N LEU A 6 9.92 0.11 -0.88
CA LEU A 6 9.19 -0.77 -1.78
C LEU A 6 9.59 -0.55 -3.24
N GLY A 7 9.69 0.72 -3.67
CA GLY A 7 10.14 1.05 -5.01
C GLY A 7 11.56 0.55 -5.31
N GLN A 8 12.46 0.62 -4.34
CA GLN A 8 13.82 0.10 -4.46
C GLN A 8 13.82 -1.43 -4.52
N TRP A 9 13.12 -2.12 -3.61
CA TRP A 9 13.00 -3.58 -3.63
C TRP A 9 12.47 -4.13 -4.96
N MET A 10 11.51 -3.43 -5.58
CA MET A 10 11.02 -3.78 -6.91
C MET A 10 12.08 -3.61 -8.00
N LYS A 11 12.90 -2.55 -7.94
CA LYS A 11 14.02 -2.32 -8.88
C LYS A 11 15.13 -3.37 -8.71
N GLU A 12 15.32 -3.87 -7.49
CA GLU A 12 16.24 -4.97 -7.16
C GLU A 12 15.70 -6.36 -7.53
N GLY A 13 14.64 -6.45 -8.36
CA GLY A 13 14.12 -7.72 -8.85
C GLY A 13 13.22 -8.47 -7.87
N ARG A 14 12.67 -7.78 -6.85
CA ARG A 14 11.75 -8.37 -5.85
C ARG A 14 12.37 -9.57 -5.10
N ASN A 15 13.65 -9.46 -4.72
CA ASN A 15 14.34 -10.54 -4.02
C ASN A 15 13.67 -10.81 -2.66
N TYR A 16 12.95 -11.93 -2.55
CA TYR A 16 12.24 -12.32 -1.32
C TYR A 16 13.16 -12.79 -0.20
N GLY A 17 14.38 -13.23 -0.52
CA GLY A 17 15.40 -13.61 0.46
C GLY A 17 16.05 -12.41 1.15
N LYS A 18 15.88 -11.20 0.61
CA LYS A 18 16.46 -9.97 1.14
C LYS A 18 15.36 -8.99 1.52
N ARG A 19 15.13 -8.83 2.83
CA ARG A 19 14.21 -7.81 3.35
C ARG A 19 14.82 -6.42 3.19
N PRO A 20 14.09 -5.44 2.63
CA PRO A 20 14.57 -4.07 2.53
C PRO A 20 14.57 -3.39 3.91
N THR A 21 15.52 -2.49 4.12
CA THR A 21 15.55 -1.62 5.30
C THR A 21 14.50 -0.53 5.15
N LEU A 22 13.56 -0.43 6.11
CA LEU A 22 12.47 0.55 6.08
C LEU A 22 12.92 1.98 6.46
N GLY A 23 14.08 2.12 7.10
CA GLY A 23 14.60 3.42 7.55
C GLY A 23 13.75 3.98 8.70
N ASN A 24 13.39 5.26 8.63
CA ASN A 24 12.51 5.88 9.60
C ASN A 24 11.09 5.31 9.48
N LEU A 25 10.68 4.52 10.46
CA LEU A 25 9.37 3.84 10.46
C LEU A 25 8.19 4.81 10.43
N SER A 26 8.28 5.99 11.05
CA SER A 26 7.20 6.99 11.00
C SER A 26 7.01 7.53 9.59
N MET A 27 8.10 7.89 8.90
CA MET A 27 8.04 8.35 7.52
C MET A 27 7.56 7.25 6.57
N PHE A 28 8.00 6.01 6.81
CA PHE A 28 7.51 4.85 6.06
C PHE A 28 6.00 4.67 6.27
N ALA A 29 5.51 4.76 7.51
CA ALA A 29 4.10 4.67 7.85
C ALA A 29 3.26 5.72 7.12
N ASP A 30 3.71 6.97 7.12
CA ASP A 30 3.01 8.06 6.42
C ASP A 30 2.96 7.85 4.92
N ALA A 31 4.07 7.46 4.31
CA ALA A 31 4.13 7.14 2.89
C ALA A 31 3.23 5.94 2.54
N PHE A 32 3.23 4.91 3.38
CA PHE A 32 2.42 3.71 3.19
C PHE A 32 0.93 4.02 3.31
N ARG A 33 0.51 4.77 4.35
CA ARG A 33 -0.88 5.22 4.52
C ARG A 33 -1.38 6.02 3.33
N ARG A 34 -0.62 7.05 2.92
CA ARG A 34 -0.97 7.88 1.75
C ARG A 34 -1.09 7.03 0.49
N TRP A 35 -0.17 6.09 0.28
CA TRP A 35 -0.22 5.22 -0.89
C TRP A 35 -1.44 4.29 -0.87
N TRP A 36 -1.72 3.66 0.27
CA TRP A 36 -2.90 2.81 0.43
C TRP A 36 -4.19 3.59 0.19
N THR A 37 -4.34 4.76 0.81
CA THR A 37 -5.52 5.64 0.66
C THR A 37 -5.74 6.04 -0.79
N THR A 38 -4.71 6.49 -1.51
CA THR A 38 -4.83 6.84 -2.95
C THR A 38 -5.20 5.67 -3.86
N SER A 39 -5.04 4.44 -3.39
CA SER A 39 -5.33 3.22 -4.17
C SER A 39 -6.66 2.59 -3.78
N GLN A 40 -7.36 3.13 -2.78
CA GLN A 40 -8.67 2.64 -2.39
C GLN A 40 -9.78 3.20 -3.28
N PRO A 41 -10.89 2.46 -3.42
CA PRO A 41 -12.11 3.02 -4.00
C PRO A 41 -12.56 4.30 -3.29
N LYS A 42 -13.13 5.24 -4.05
CA LYS A 42 -13.56 6.56 -3.53
C LYS A 42 -14.53 6.47 -2.35
N TRP A 43 -15.41 5.48 -2.32
CA TRP A 43 -16.36 5.29 -1.24
C TRP A 43 -15.70 5.03 0.13
N ARG A 44 -14.43 4.57 0.14
CA ARG A 44 -13.68 4.33 1.38
C ARG A 44 -13.14 5.60 2.03
N GLY A 45 -13.02 6.71 1.31
CA GLY A 45 -12.38 7.92 1.81
C GLY A 45 -12.80 9.19 1.05
N THR A 46 -13.19 10.21 1.81
CA THR A 46 -13.65 11.50 1.26
C THR A 46 -12.51 12.42 0.80
N SER A 47 -11.24 12.07 1.08
CA SER A 47 -10.06 12.84 0.67
C SER A 47 -8.79 11.96 0.65
N GLU A 48 -7.71 12.46 0.03
CA GLU A 48 -6.39 11.78 0.01
C GLU A 48 -5.78 11.55 1.40
N ASN A 49 -6.25 12.28 2.42
CA ASN A 49 -5.81 12.15 3.81
C ASN A 49 -6.86 11.48 4.70
N ALA A 50 -7.93 10.92 4.12
CA ALA A 50 -8.92 10.18 4.89
C ALA A 50 -8.23 8.97 5.54
N TRP A 51 -8.10 9.00 6.87
CA TRP A 51 -7.54 7.93 7.67
C TRP A 51 -8.14 7.96 9.08
N PRO A 52 -8.62 6.83 9.63
CA PRO A 52 -8.78 5.53 8.98
C PRO A 52 -9.84 5.56 7.88
N LEU A 53 -9.71 4.66 6.90
CA LEU A 53 -10.68 4.52 5.82
C LEU A 53 -11.93 3.77 6.28
N ARG A 54 -13.08 4.10 5.69
CA ARG A 54 -14.35 3.43 5.94
C ARG A 54 -14.23 1.94 5.63
N ARG A 55 -14.98 1.13 6.38
CA ARG A 55 -15.00 -0.34 6.27
C ARG A 55 -16.32 -0.84 5.70
N ASP A 56 -17.39 -0.05 5.85
CA ASP A 56 -18.73 -0.26 5.33
C ASP A 56 -18.87 0.40 3.96
N GLY A 57 -19.34 -0.36 2.97
CA GLY A 57 -19.54 0.11 1.59
C GLY A 57 -20.94 -0.14 1.04
N GLY A 58 -21.83 -0.82 1.77
CA GLY A 58 -23.10 -1.28 1.20
C GLY A 58 -22.85 -2.16 -0.03
N ASP A 59 -23.43 -1.78 -1.18
CA ASP A 59 -23.30 -2.47 -2.47
C ASP A 59 -22.09 -2.02 -3.32
N GLU A 60 -21.22 -1.19 -2.75
CA GLU A 60 -20.05 -0.67 -3.46
C GLU A 60 -19.02 -1.76 -3.80
N THR A 61 -18.32 -1.58 -4.93
CA THR A 61 -17.39 -2.59 -5.46
C THR A 61 -15.92 -2.22 -5.24
N TRP A 62 -15.05 -3.22 -5.32
CA TRP A 62 -13.59 -3.09 -5.15
C TRP A 62 -12.83 -2.98 -6.47
N GLN A 63 -13.49 -2.67 -7.59
CA GLN A 63 -12.90 -2.74 -8.93
C GLN A 63 -11.59 -1.95 -9.08
N ASP A 64 -11.46 -0.80 -8.41
CA ASP A 64 -10.25 0.02 -8.43
C ASP A 64 -9.02 -0.67 -7.82
N LEU A 65 -9.26 -1.50 -6.79
CA LEU A 65 -8.24 -2.22 -6.03
C LEU A 65 -8.06 -3.68 -6.48
N ALA A 66 -9.13 -4.30 -7.00
CA ALA A 66 -9.20 -5.69 -7.45
C ALA A 66 -8.49 -5.89 -8.80
N LYS A 67 -7.25 -5.39 -8.89
CA LYS A 67 -6.39 -5.51 -10.07
C LYS A 67 -5.41 -6.65 -9.83
N GLY A 68 -5.50 -7.67 -10.67
CA GLY A 68 -4.55 -8.79 -10.68
C GLY A 68 -3.17 -8.37 -11.20
N GLY A 69 -2.23 -9.31 -11.13
CA GLY A 69 -0.91 -9.18 -11.73
C GLY A 69 0.20 -8.69 -10.79
N PRO A 70 1.41 -8.49 -11.33
CA PRO A 70 2.64 -8.37 -10.53
C PRO A 70 2.73 -7.12 -9.64
N ASN A 71 1.83 -6.15 -9.85
CA ASN A 71 1.77 -4.89 -9.11
C ASN A 71 0.43 -4.68 -8.40
N GLY A 72 -0.39 -5.73 -8.26
CA GLY A 72 -1.71 -5.69 -7.62
C GLY A 72 -1.66 -5.66 -6.10
N LEU A 73 -2.73 -6.15 -5.46
CA LEU A 73 -2.92 -6.10 -4.00
C LEU A 73 -1.72 -6.62 -3.18
N PHE A 74 -1.01 -7.62 -3.71
CA PHE A 74 0.20 -8.18 -3.11
C PHE A 74 1.24 -7.12 -2.71
N MET A 75 1.37 -6.06 -3.52
CA MET A 75 2.34 -4.99 -3.28
C MET A 75 2.04 -4.17 -2.02
N PHE A 76 0.80 -4.18 -1.53
CA PHE A 76 0.41 -3.56 -0.27
C PHE A 76 0.59 -4.50 0.92
N LEU A 77 0.56 -5.82 0.70
CA LEU A 77 0.71 -6.81 1.77
C LEU A 77 2.18 -7.05 2.11
N ILE A 78 3.06 -7.16 1.11
CA ILE A 78 4.47 -7.49 1.33
C ILE A 78 5.20 -6.54 2.30
N PRO A 79 4.95 -5.21 2.32
CA PRO A 79 5.66 -4.33 3.24
C PRO A 79 5.23 -4.49 4.69
N LEU A 80 4.05 -5.06 4.95
CA LEU A 80 3.60 -5.40 6.30
C LEU A 80 4.43 -6.54 6.89
N VAL A 81 4.95 -7.45 6.06
CA VAL A 81 5.85 -8.55 6.48
C VAL A 81 7.24 -8.04 6.87
N TRP A 82 7.67 -6.92 6.29
CA TRP A 82 8.94 -6.29 6.64
C TRP A 82 8.86 -5.50 7.94
N TRP A 83 7.64 -5.17 8.36
CA TRP A 83 7.37 -4.37 9.54
C TRP A 83 7.36 -5.26 10.77
N ASN A 84 8.51 -5.37 11.42
CA ASN A 84 8.72 -6.11 12.66
C ASN A 84 9.32 -5.18 13.71
#